data_AF-A0A951ES62-F1
#
_entry.id   AF-A0A951ES62-F1
#
_cell.length_a   1.000
_cell.length_b   1.000
_cell.length_c   1.000
_cell.angle_alpha   90.00
_cell.angle_beta   90.00
_cell.angle_gamma   90.00
#
_symmetry.space_group_name_H-M   'P 1'
#
loop_
_entity.id
_entity.type
_entity.pdbx_description
1 polymer ?
#
loop_
_entity_poly.entity_id
_entity_poly.type
_entity_poly.pdbx_seq_one_letter_code
_entity_poly.pdbx_strand_id
1 'polypeptide(L)'
;MGSIGVVPGAARLHLVDGVSLLRPEDQVFAAMLAGFANQQLARNLARSTVEGRENTVRAFASYVNAFPWQWSPAMVDEWLGDLRSLRELKRSTIRSYSEAVRAFCSFSFVTDPAYEWAATCEKHFGSHPVQIVHEWNTAAHVQDNEADPEKAGLHQERAARVLRAL
;
A
#
# COMPACT_ATOMS: atom_id res chain seq x y z
N MET A 1 20.29 -10.69 29.54
CA MET A 1 20.38 -9.88 28.31
C MET A 1 20.04 -10.76 27.11
N GLY A 2 18.82 -10.65 26.57
CA GLY A 2 18.45 -11.34 25.32
C GLY A 2 18.69 -10.40 24.16
N SER A 3 19.59 -10.78 23.25
CA SER A 3 19.76 -10.09 21.96
C SER A 3 18.43 -10.17 21.21
N ILE A 4 17.76 -9.03 21.04
CA ILE A 4 16.58 -8.92 20.17
C ILE A 4 17.12 -9.11 18.76
N GLY A 5 17.06 -10.36 18.27
CA GLY A 5 17.45 -10.71 16.92
C GLY A 5 16.78 -9.75 15.95
N VAL A 6 17.59 -9.00 15.21
CA VAL A 6 17.06 -8.03 14.26
C VAL A 6 16.32 -8.79 13.18
N VAL A 7 15.01 -8.56 13.08
CA VAL A 7 14.17 -9.29 12.14
C VAL A 7 14.46 -8.76 10.72
N PRO A 8 14.72 -9.62 9.73
CA PRO A 8 14.89 -9.20 8.34
C PRO A 8 13.70 -8.36 7.86
N GLY A 9 13.95 -7.11 7.44
CA GLY A 9 12.91 -6.16 7.01
C GLY A 9 12.43 -5.15 8.05
N ALA A 10 13.03 -5.12 9.25
CA ALA A 10 12.75 -4.09 10.26
C ALA A 10 13.21 -2.69 9.80
N ALA A 11 12.47 -1.64 10.17
CA ALA A 11 12.78 -0.26 9.76
C ALA A 11 14.23 0.15 10.06
N ARG A 12 14.73 -0.23 11.23
CA ARG A 12 16.10 -0.01 11.69
C ARG A 12 17.20 -0.67 10.84
N LEU A 13 16.89 -1.68 10.03
CA LEU A 13 17.86 -2.28 9.09
C LEU A 13 18.02 -1.45 7.82
N HIS A 14 17.03 -0.63 7.50
CA HIS A 14 16.95 0.10 6.23
C HIS A 14 17.15 1.61 6.42
N LEU A 15 16.98 2.13 7.63
CA LEU A 15 17.18 3.52 7.99
C LEU A 15 18.40 3.62 8.91
N VAL A 16 19.56 3.95 8.34
CA VAL A 16 20.76 4.27 9.12
C VAL A 16 20.61 5.69 9.67
N ASP A 17 20.61 5.84 10.99
CA ASP A 17 20.59 7.14 11.65
C ASP A 17 21.77 8.01 11.18
N GLY A 18 21.49 9.18 10.60
CA GLY A 18 22.49 10.22 10.33
C GLY A 18 22.72 10.63 8.87
N VAL A 19 22.10 9.96 7.89
CA VAL A 19 22.12 10.42 6.49
C VAL A 19 20.85 11.19 6.19
N SER A 20 20.96 12.49 5.86
CA SER A 20 19.85 13.27 5.34
C SER A 20 19.35 12.63 4.05
N LEU A 21 18.22 11.93 4.15
CA LEU A 21 17.56 11.27 3.04
C LEU A 21 17.04 12.34 2.07
N LEU A 22 17.59 12.42 0.86
CA LEU A 22 17.13 13.36 -0.19
C LEU A 22 15.65 13.18 -0.55
N ARG A 23 15.09 11.99 -0.28
CA ARG A 23 13.66 11.64 -0.39
C ARG A 23 13.31 10.61 0.68
N PRO A 24 12.94 11.04 1.90
CA PRO A 24 12.69 10.12 2.99
C PRO A 24 11.46 9.24 2.73
N GLU A 25 10.41 9.78 2.09
CA GLU A 25 9.19 9.01 1.84
C GLU A 25 9.43 7.83 0.88
N ASP A 26 10.11 8.08 -0.24
CA ASP A 26 10.43 7.05 -1.24
C ASP A 26 11.26 5.92 -0.64
N GLN A 27 12.22 6.25 0.22
CA GLN A 27 13.13 5.28 0.83
C GLN A 27 12.41 4.43 1.89
N VAL A 28 11.58 5.06 2.73
CA VAL A 28 10.77 4.33 3.70
C VAL A 28 9.79 3.42 2.97
N PHE A 29 9.12 3.90 1.92
CA PHE A 29 8.19 3.08 1.16
C PHE A 29 8.87 1.91 0.46
N ALA A 30 10.04 2.13 -0.16
CA ALA A 30 10.83 1.05 -0.77
C ALA A 30 11.25 -0.01 0.26
N ALA A 31 11.63 0.42 1.46
CA ALA A 31 12.02 -0.49 2.54
C ALA A 31 10.82 -1.26 3.11
N MET A 32 9.64 -0.63 3.25
CA MET A 32 8.40 -1.31 3.61
C MET A 32 8.03 -2.39 2.59
N LEU A 33 8.17 -2.11 1.30
CA LEU A 33 7.94 -3.11 0.24
C LEU A 33 8.92 -4.29 0.34
N ALA A 34 10.21 -4.01 0.54
CA ALA A 34 11.21 -5.06 0.74
C ALA A 34 10.92 -5.94 1.97
N GLY A 35 10.51 -5.32 3.09
CA GLY A 35 10.04 -6.03 4.29
C GLY A 35 8.82 -6.91 4.00
N PHE A 36 7.86 -6.38 3.24
CA PHE A 36 6.66 -7.11 2.83
C PHE A 36 6.99 -8.31 1.93
N ALA A 37 7.92 -8.16 0.97
CA ALA A 37 8.42 -9.28 0.17
C ALA A 37 9.03 -10.37 1.05
N ASN A 38 9.95 -9.97 1.94
CA ASN A 38 10.65 -10.90 2.82
C ASN A 38 9.69 -11.67 3.72
N GLN A 39 8.68 -11.00 4.28
CA GLN A 39 7.66 -11.66 5.09
C GLN A 39 6.90 -12.73 4.29
N GLN A 40 6.53 -12.43 3.04
CA GLN A 40 5.80 -13.36 2.20
C GLN A 40 6.65 -14.55 1.74
N LEU A 41 7.92 -14.30 1.40
CA LEU A 41 8.89 -15.35 1.08
C LEU A 41 9.14 -16.27 2.27
N ALA A 42 9.27 -15.72 3.48
CA ALA A 42 9.40 -16.51 4.71
C ALA A 42 8.18 -17.41 4.98
N ARG A 43 7.02 -17.09 4.41
CA ARG A 43 5.78 -17.89 4.46
C ARG A 43 5.66 -18.85 3.26
N ASN A 44 6.74 -19.07 2.51
CA ASN A 44 6.81 -19.94 1.33
C ASN A 44 5.83 -19.59 0.21
N LEU A 45 5.46 -18.30 0.06
CA LEU A 45 4.71 -17.87 -1.13
C LEU A 45 5.60 -17.95 -2.37
N ALA A 46 5.01 -18.33 -3.50
CA ALA A 46 5.69 -18.31 -4.78
C ALA A 46 6.19 -16.90 -5.13
N ARG A 47 7.39 -16.80 -5.70
CA ARG A 47 8.04 -15.52 -6.05
C ARG A 47 7.15 -14.65 -6.95
N SER A 48 6.50 -15.25 -7.94
CA SER A 48 5.56 -14.56 -8.83
C SER A 48 4.37 -13.95 -8.08
N THR A 49 3.88 -14.60 -7.03
CA THR A 49 2.81 -14.08 -6.17
C THR A 49 3.31 -12.89 -5.35
N VAL A 50 4.54 -12.95 -4.84
CA VAL A 50 5.17 -11.85 -4.10
C VAL A 50 5.32 -10.63 -4.99
N GLU A 51 5.92 -10.80 -6.17
CA GLU A 51 6.11 -9.74 -7.17
C GLU A 51 4.76 -9.14 -7.61
N GLY A 52 3.75 -9.97 -7.87
CA GLY A 52 2.42 -9.51 -8.23
C GLY A 52 1.77 -8.65 -7.14
N ARG A 53 1.95 -9.01 -5.87
CA ARG A 53 1.44 -8.22 -4.74
C ARG A 53 2.20 -6.91 -4.56
N GLU A 54 3.53 -6.92 -4.67
CA GLU A 54 4.33 -5.68 -4.63
C GLU A 54 3.95 -4.72 -5.76
N ASN A 55 3.82 -5.21 -6.99
CA ASN A 55 3.42 -4.41 -8.14
C ASN A 55 2.03 -3.80 -7.94
N THR A 56 1.11 -4.56 -7.35
CA THR A 56 -0.22 -4.05 -7.01
C THR A 56 -0.13 -2.89 -6.01
N VAL A 57 0.67 -3.01 -4.96
CA VAL A 57 0.85 -1.96 -3.95
C VAL A 57 1.49 -0.71 -4.56
N ARG A 58 2.49 -0.88 -5.45
CA ARG A 58 3.11 0.24 -6.18
C ARG A 58 2.11 0.93 -7.12
N ALA A 59 1.29 0.16 -7.83
CA ALA A 59 0.27 0.69 -8.72
C ALA A 59 -0.77 1.51 -7.94
N PHE A 60 -1.21 1.01 -6.77
CA PHE A 60 -2.09 1.77 -5.89
C PHE A 60 -1.44 3.06 -5.39
N ALA A 61 -0.21 3.00 -4.86
CA ALA A 61 0.54 4.18 -4.40
C ALA A 61 0.68 5.25 -5.51
N SER A 62 0.96 4.81 -6.74
CA SER A 62 1.08 5.67 -7.92
C SER A 62 -0.25 6.28 -8.35
N TYR A 63 -1.34 5.51 -8.23
CA TYR A 63 -2.70 5.97 -8.52
C TYR A 63 -3.12 7.09 -7.58
N VAL A 64 -2.97 6.88 -6.27
CA VAL A 64 -3.37 7.87 -5.26
C VAL A 64 -2.37 9.00 -5.11
N ASN A 65 -1.13 8.82 -5.60
CA ASN A 65 -0.01 9.74 -5.47
C ASN A 65 0.26 10.14 -4.01
N ALA A 66 0.24 9.13 -3.15
CA ALA A 66 0.38 9.28 -1.72
C ALA A 66 1.06 8.04 -1.14
N PHE A 67 1.71 8.22 0.00
CA PHE A 67 2.42 7.15 0.70
C PHE A 67 1.53 6.41 1.70
N PRO A 68 1.92 5.21 2.17
CA PRO A 68 1.08 4.36 3.01
C PRO A 68 0.48 5.01 4.27
N TRP A 69 1.19 5.98 4.88
CA TRP A 69 0.73 6.75 6.05
C TRP A 69 -0.28 7.86 5.72
N GLN A 70 -0.61 8.07 4.45
CA GLN A 70 -1.61 9.05 3.99
C GLN A 70 -2.83 8.40 3.36
N TRP A 71 -2.82 7.08 3.21
CA TRP A 71 -3.91 6.38 2.55
C TRP A 71 -5.19 6.39 3.38
N SER A 72 -6.32 6.36 2.68
CA SER A 72 -7.64 6.27 3.29
C SER A 72 -8.50 5.21 2.61
N PRO A 73 -9.54 4.69 3.27
CA PRO A 73 -10.49 3.77 2.65
C PRO A 73 -11.11 4.31 1.36
N ALA A 74 -11.47 5.60 1.32
CA ALA A 74 -12.07 6.24 0.15
C ALA A 74 -11.15 6.19 -1.09
N MET A 75 -9.83 6.28 -0.90
CA MET A 75 -8.88 6.15 -2.00
C MET A 75 -8.88 4.74 -2.61
N VAL A 76 -9.11 3.70 -1.79
CA VAL A 76 -9.25 2.32 -2.28
C VAL A 76 -10.57 2.17 -3.03
N ASP A 77 -11.67 2.68 -2.49
CA ASP A 77 -12.98 2.65 -3.15
C ASP A 77 -12.91 3.25 -4.56
N GLU A 78 -12.31 4.44 -4.67
CA GLU A 78 -12.11 5.15 -5.93
C GLU A 78 -11.27 4.31 -6.91
N TRP A 79 -10.13 3.77 -6.46
CA TRP A 79 -9.25 2.96 -7.30
C TRP A 79 -9.91 1.67 -7.80
N LEU A 80 -10.63 0.95 -6.94
CA LEU A 80 -11.32 -0.28 -7.32
C LEU A 80 -12.52 0.01 -8.24
N GLY A 81 -13.19 1.14 -8.05
CA GLY A 81 -14.22 1.67 -8.95
C GLY A 81 -13.66 1.92 -10.35
N ASP A 82 -12.52 2.61 -10.44
CA ASP A 82 -11.85 2.92 -11.70
C ASP A 82 -11.36 1.70 -12.46
N LEU A 83 -10.76 0.74 -11.75
CA LEU A 83 -10.34 -0.53 -12.35
C LEU A 83 -11.52 -1.32 -12.93
N ARG A 84 -12.72 -1.16 -12.38
CA ARG A 84 -13.93 -1.79 -12.91
C ARG A 84 -14.45 -1.04 -14.13
N SER A 85 -14.56 0.28 -14.03
CA SER A 85 -15.22 1.11 -15.04
C SER A 85 -14.34 1.39 -16.26
N LEU A 86 -13.03 1.55 -16.08
CA LEU A 86 -12.10 1.98 -17.13
C LEU A 86 -11.26 0.86 -17.74
N ARG A 87 -11.20 -0.30 -17.07
CA ARG A 87 -10.39 -1.46 -17.51
C ARG A 87 -11.19 -2.73 -17.67
N GLU A 88 -12.48 -2.71 -17.32
CA GLU A 88 -13.36 -3.87 -17.35
C GLU A 88 -12.73 -5.12 -16.68
N LEU A 89 -11.91 -4.90 -15.64
CA LEU A 89 -11.19 -6.00 -15.01
C LEU A 89 -12.18 -6.99 -14.40
N LYS A 90 -11.86 -8.28 -14.56
CA LYS A 90 -12.65 -9.35 -13.94
C LYS A 90 -12.68 -9.15 -12.42
N ARG A 91 -13.83 -9.47 -11.82
CA ARG A 91 -14.04 -9.41 -10.35
C ARG A 91 -12.96 -10.14 -9.55
N SER A 92 -12.44 -11.25 -10.07
CA SER A 92 -11.34 -12.00 -9.46
C SER A 92 -10.04 -11.21 -9.39
N THR A 93 -9.73 -10.41 -10.42
CA THR A 93 -8.53 -9.57 -10.47
C THR A 93 -8.64 -8.41 -9.48
N ILE A 94 -9.79 -7.72 -9.46
CA ILE A 94 -10.08 -6.65 -8.50
C ILE A 94 -9.95 -7.16 -7.06
N ARG A 95 -10.51 -8.34 -6.76
CA ARG A 95 -10.36 -8.99 -5.45
C ARG A 95 -8.90 -9.32 -5.15
N SER A 96 -8.16 -9.84 -6.12
CA SER A 96 -6.73 -10.13 -5.93
C SER A 96 -5.95 -8.86 -5.60
N TYR A 97 -6.30 -7.73 -6.22
CA TYR A 97 -5.64 -6.45 -5.96
C TYR A 97 -5.99 -5.90 -4.57
N SER A 98 -7.28 -5.90 -4.20
CA SER A 98 -7.70 -5.46 -2.87
C SER A 98 -7.06 -6.28 -1.77
N GLU A 99 -6.96 -7.60 -1.94
CA GLU A 99 -6.30 -8.49 -0.97
C GLU A 99 -4.79 -8.26 -0.87
N ALA A 100 -4.12 -7.87 -1.96
CA ALA A 100 -2.71 -7.49 -1.91
C ALA A 100 -2.49 -6.21 -1.08
N VAL A 101 -3.30 -5.16 -1.32
CA VAL A 101 -3.24 -3.91 -0.54
C VAL A 101 -3.60 -4.17 0.92
N ARG A 102 -4.63 -4.97 1.19
CA ARG A 102 -5.01 -5.39 2.55
C ARG A 102 -3.85 -6.07 3.27
N ALA A 103 -3.20 -7.02 2.61
CA ALA A 103 -2.08 -7.78 3.17
C ALA A 103 -0.90 -6.86 3.49
N PHE A 104 -0.59 -5.88 2.63
CA PHE A 104 0.43 -4.88 2.88
C PHE A 104 0.08 -3.99 4.08
N CYS A 105 -1.15 -3.46 4.15
CA CYS A 105 -1.58 -2.63 5.28
C CYS A 105 -1.57 -3.40 6.60
N SER A 106 -2.02 -4.67 6.59
CA SER A 106 -1.89 -5.55 7.75
C SER A 106 -0.42 -5.78 8.09
N PHE A 107 0.46 -5.93 7.10
CA PHE A 107 1.89 -6.06 7.36
C PHE A 107 2.46 -4.81 8.05
N SER A 108 2.17 -3.63 7.52
CA SER A 108 2.73 -2.36 8.02
C SER A 108 2.16 -1.91 9.36
N PHE A 109 0.88 -2.22 9.64
CA PHE A 109 0.18 -1.79 10.86
C PHE A 109 0.16 -2.86 11.95
N VAL A 110 0.00 -4.14 11.60
CA VAL A 110 -0.25 -5.25 12.55
C VAL A 110 1.01 -6.05 12.84
N THR A 111 2.01 -6.10 11.96
CA THR A 111 3.17 -6.96 12.22
C THR A 111 4.16 -6.32 13.18
N ASP A 112 4.01 -6.74 14.43
CA ASP A 112 5.04 -6.92 15.46
C ASP A 112 5.87 -5.67 15.82
N PRO A 113 5.94 -5.29 17.12
CA PRO A 113 6.89 -4.31 17.65
C PRO A 113 8.32 -4.48 17.15
N ALA A 114 8.71 -5.67 16.65
CA ALA A 114 10.00 -5.92 16.05
C ALA A 114 10.30 -5.19 14.73
N TYR A 115 9.28 -4.78 13.95
CA TYR A 115 9.48 -4.10 12.66
C TYR A 115 9.40 -2.57 12.74
N GLU A 116 8.70 -2.03 13.74
CA GLU A 116 8.63 -0.61 14.11
C GLU A 116 8.17 0.37 12.99
N TRP A 117 7.53 -0.12 11.92
CA TRP A 117 7.12 0.73 10.79
C TRP A 117 6.14 1.84 11.18
N ALA A 118 5.14 1.53 12.02
CA ALA A 118 4.18 2.53 12.49
C ALA A 118 4.87 3.65 13.30
N ALA A 119 5.70 3.29 14.29
CA ALA A 119 6.45 4.26 15.10
C ALA A 119 7.46 5.08 14.26
N THR A 120 8.12 4.43 13.30
CA THR A 120 9.03 5.10 12.37
C THR A 120 8.28 6.12 11.52
N CYS A 121 7.16 5.73 10.92
CA CYS A 121 6.36 6.66 10.11
C CYS A 121 5.81 7.81 10.95
N GLU A 122 5.34 7.53 12.16
CA GLU A 122 4.84 8.57 13.07
C GLU A 122 5.93 9.59 13.40
N LYS A 123 7.15 9.12 13.74
CA LYS A 123 8.29 9.98 14.05
C LYS A 123 8.75 10.82 12.86
N HIS A 124 8.77 10.24 11.66
CA HIS A 124 9.34 10.89 10.48
C HIS A 124 8.33 11.70 9.67
N PHE A 125 7.04 11.33 9.70
CA PHE A 125 6.00 11.88 8.83
C PHE A 125 4.74 12.36 9.59
N GLY A 126 4.67 12.18 10.91
CA GLY A 126 3.54 12.62 11.73
C GLY A 126 2.26 11.80 11.57
N SER A 127 2.35 10.64 10.91
CA SER A 127 1.26 9.68 10.78
C SER A 127 1.81 8.28 10.50
N HIS A 128 0.96 7.27 10.51
CA HIS A 128 1.35 5.88 10.31
C HIS A 128 0.41 5.14 9.35
N PRO A 129 0.89 4.07 8.68
CA PRO A 129 0.04 3.22 7.89
C PRO A 129 -1.08 2.61 8.74
N VAL A 130 -2.28 2.51 8.16
CA VAL A 130 -3.45 1.87 8.78
C VAL A 130 -4.07 0.85 7.82
N GLN A 131 -4.91 -0.04 8.35
CA GLN A 131 -5.76 -0.87 7.48
C GLN A 131 -6.81 0.02 6.82
N ILE A 132 -6.77 0.08 5.49
CA ILE A 132 -7.72 0.85 4.67
C ILE A 132 -8.66 -0.05 3.86
N VAL A 133 -8.39 -1.37 3.82
CA VAL A 133 -9.19 -2.34 3.07
C VAL A 133 -10.09 -3.11 4.04
N HIS A 134 -11.36 -2.75 4.02
CA HIS A 134 -12.41 -3.30 4.87
C HIS A 134 -13.42 -4.08 4.04
N GLU A 135 -14.27 -4.84 4.70
CA GLU A 135 -15.33 -5.58 4.00
C GLU A 135 -16.27 -4.65 3.24
N TRP A 136 -16.56 -3.46 3.76
CA TRP A 136 -17.50 -2.51 3.14
C TRP A 136 -16.95 -1.81 1.89
N ASN A 137 -15.63 -1.69 1.72
CA ASN A 137 -15.00 -1.13 0.51
C ASN A 137 -14.57 -2.19 -0.52
N THR A 138 -14.61 -3.46 -0.15
CA THR A 138 -14.30 -4.60 -1.05
C THR A 138 -15.52 -5.41 -1.44
N ALA A 139 -16.56 -5.43 -0.60
CA ALA A 139 -17.90 -5.78 -1.01
C ALA A 139 -18.32 -4.75 -2.07
N ALA A 140 -18.96 -5.22 -3.13
CA ALA A 140 -19.43 -4.37 -4.20
C ALA A 140 -20.53 -3.44 -3.68
N HIS A 141 -20.17 -2.38 -2.96
CA HIS A 141 -21.10 -1.32 -2.62
C HIS A 141 -21.38 -0.56 -3.91
N VAL A 142 -22.49 -0.94 -4.52
CA VAL A 142 -23.27 -0.12 -5.43
C VAL A 142 -23.79 1.06 -4.61
N GLN A 143 -22.99 2.11 -4.52
CA GLN A 143 -23.48 3.43 -4.17
C GLN A 143 -22.99 4.34 -5.29
N ASP A 144 -23.94 4.80 -6.11
CA ASP A 144 -23.73 5.87 -7.07
C ASP A 144 -23.13 7.05 -6.31
N ASN A 145 -21.84 7.30 -6.53
CA ASN A 145 -21.20 8.50 -6.05
C ASN A 145 -21.49 9.58 -7.10
N GLU A 146 -22.57 10.35 -6.89
CA GLU A 146 -22.85 11.53 -7.70
C GLU A 146 -21.63 12.47 -7.67
N ALA A 147 -21.12 12.73 -8.87
CA ALA A 147 -19.85 13.38 -9.10
C ALA A 147 -19.88 14.85 -8.67
N ASP A 148 -19.01 15.19 -7.73
CA ASP A 148 -18.55 16.55 -7.49
C ASP A 148 -17.62 16.96 -8.66
N PRO A 149 -17.88 18.06 -9.38
CA PRO A 149 -17.08 18.46 -10.55
C PRO A 149 -15.59 18.68 -10.25
N GLU A 150 -15.20 19.05 -9.03
CA GLU A 150 -13.78 19.11 -8.64
C GLU A 150 -13.14 17.71 -8.51
N LYS A 151 -13.91 16.72 -8.02
CA LYS A 151 -13.45 15.33 -7.94
C LYS A 151 -13.34 14.68 -9.31
N ALA A 152 -14.18 15.07 -10.27
CA ALA A 152 -14.14 14.54 -11.64
C ALA A 152 -12.81 14.88 -12.36
N GLY A 153 -12.27 16.08 -12.16
CA GLY A 153 -10.98 16.48 -12.74
C GLY A 153 -9.80 15.69 -12.16
N LEU A 154 -9.77 15.52 -10.83
CA LEU A 154 -8.76 14.73 -10.13
C LEU A 154 -8.85 13.24 -10.52
N HIS A 155 -10.06 12.73 -10.68
CA HIS A 155 -10.34 11.36 -11.12
C HIS A 155 -9.80 11.09 -12.53
N GLN A 156 -9.98 12.03 -13.47
CA GLN A 156 -9.47 11.88 -14.83
C GLN A 156 -7.93 11.88 -14.91
N GLU A 157 -7.25 12.66 -14.06
CA GLU A 157 -5.79 12.65 -13.98
C GLU A 157 -5.23 11.35 -13.38
N ARG A 158 -5.91 10.80 -12.37
CA ARG A 158 -5.56 9.52 -11.74
C ARG A 158 -5.83 8.32 -12.66
N ALA A 159 -6.95 8.32 -13.38
CA ALA A 159 -7.30 7.33 -14.39
C ALA A 159 -6.22 7.18 -15.48
N ALA A 160 -5.60 8.29 -15.90
CA ALA A 160 -4.48 8.29 -16.85
C ALA A 160 -3.23 7.60 -16.28
N ARG A 161 -3.04 7.59 -14.96
CA ARG A 161 -1.93 6.89 -14.28
C ARG A 161 -2.20 5.39 -14.17
N VAL A 162 -3.46 4.97 -14.01
CA VAL A 162 -3.86 3.55 -14.12
C VAL A 162 -3.51 2.97 -15.49
N LEU A 163 -3.53 3.79 -16.57
CA LEU A 163 -3.24 3.33 -17.94
C LEU A 163 -1.75 3.09 -18.18
N ARG A 164 -0.89 3.61 -17.30
CA ARG A 164 0.57 3.64 -17.49
C ARG A 164 1.34 2.78 -16.49
N ALA A 165 0.69 2.30 -15.42
CA ALA A 165 1.36 1.67 -14.27
C ALA A 165 1.12 0.16 -14.11
N LEU A 166 0.31 -0.46 -14.99
CA LEU A 166 0.09 -1.91 -15.09
C LEU A 166 0.32 -2.35 -16.54
#